data_AF-A0A2H0L7F4-F1
#
_entry.id   AF-A0A2H0L7F4-F1
#
_cell.length_a   1.000
_cell.length_b   1.000
_cell.length_c   1.000
_cell.angle_alpha   90.00
_cell.angle_beta   90.00
_cell.angle_gamma   90.00
#
_symmetry.space_group_name_H-M   'P 1'
#
loop_
_entity.id
_entity.type
_entity.pdbx_description
1 polymer ?
#
loop_
_entity_poly.entity_id
_entity_poly.type
_entity_poly.pdbx_seq_one_letter_code
_entity_poly.pdbx_strand_id
1 'polypeptide(L)'
;MTQTKKTLAHYAVMRSLERSPQTFKQLLESCHSLFPDQLASLLGEMETNHFVWRDGEEYELDSSIPNRWRRFYADWNENLDRAYTSLSAIMGRIHLPHCLDYEWWFTHSGREKVAELLLHNNPLPTPESVVFLGSPLFGAFVSALLPESKIYILDKSDATLETIKKDVDSERVHLIHYDAEESLPQELVGSADMVFFDPPW
;
A
#
# COMPACT_ATOMS: atom_id res chain seq x y z
N MET A 1 3.00 28.47 -12.82
CA MET A 1 2.60 27.05 -12.91
C MET A 1 2.88 26.42 -11.57
N THR A 2 1.84 26.18 -10.78
CA THR A 2 1.93 25.42 -9.52
C THR A 2 2.38 24.01 -9.87
N GLN A 3 3.51 23.59 -9.30
CA GLN A 3 4.02 22.24 -9.48
C GLN A 3 3.03 21.29 -8.82
N THR A 4 2.22 20.59 -9.61
CA THR A 4 1.23 19.61 -9.11
C THR A 4 1.93 18.65 -8.16
N LYS A 5 1.39 18.49 -6.95
CA LYS A 5 1.97 17.61 -5.94
C LYS A 5 1.66 16.17 -6.37
N LYS A 6 2.65 15.54 -6.99
CA LYS A 6 2.58 14.18 -7.54
C LYS A 6 2.49 13.18 -6.38
N THR A 7 1.44 12.36 -6.34
CA THR A 7 1.21 11.35 -5.29
C THR A 7 1.26 9.93 -5.84
N LEU A 8 1.26 8.93 -4.96
CA LEU A 8 1.20 7.52 -5.33
C LEU A 8 -0.16 7.15 -5.97
N ALA A 9 -1.22 7.90 -5.71
CA ALA A 9 -2.54 7.78 -6.31
C ALA A 9 -2.48 8.11 -7.81
N HIS A 10 -1.80 9.21 -8.15
CA HIS A 10 -1.52 9.56 -9.55
C HIS A 10 -0.76 8.42 -10.23
N TYR A 11 0.24 7.87 -9.54
CA TYR A 11 1.02 6.75 -10.06
C TYR A 11 0.17 5.49 -10.27
N ALA A 12 -0.66 5.10 -9.31
CA ALA A 12 -1.53 3.93 -9.40
C ALA A 12 -2.50 4.03 -10.60
N VAL A 13 -3.14 5.19 -10.79
CA VAL A 13 -4.02 5.43 -11.93
C VAL A 13 -3.24 5.34 -13.25
N MET A 14 -2.09 6.02 -13.36
CA MET A 14 -1.29 5.98 -14.59
C MET A 14 -0.80 4.56 -14.91
N ARG A 15 -0.35 3.79 -13.92
CA ARG A 15 0.07 2.38 -14.12
C ARG A 15 -1.07 1.50 -14.59
N SER A 16 -2.27 1.72 -14.04
CA SER A 16 -3.45 0.99 -14.48
C SER A 16 -3.75 1.28 -15.95
N LEU A 17 -3.64 2.56 -16.36
CA LEU A 17 -3.88 3.01 -17.73
C LEU A 17 -2.74 2.71 -18.72
N GLU A 18 -1.51 2.49 -18.25
CA GLU A 18 -0.39 2.03 -19.11
C GLU A 18 -0.66 0.64 -19.71
N ARG A 19 -1.52 -0.17 -19.07
CA ARG A 19 -1.86 -1.53 -19.54
C ARG A 19 -2.92 -1.50 -20.64
N SER A 20 -3.94 -0.67 -20.48
CA SER A 20 -5.03 -0.46 -21.42
C SER A 20 -5.89 0.73 -20.99
N PRO A 21 -6.70 1.30 -21.90
CA PRO A 21 -7.85 2.13 -21.54
C PRO A 21 -8.71 1.44 -20.48
N GLN A 22 -9.28 2.21 -19.55
CA GLN A 22 -10.15 1.68 -18.49
C GLN A 22 -11.30 2.62 -18.17
N THR A 23 -12.47 2.06 -17.89
CA THR A 23 -13.61 2.78 -17.33
C THR A 23 -13.35 3.21 -15.88
N PHE A 24 -14.15 4.16 -15.39
CA PHE A 24 -14.11 4.58 -13.98
C PHE A 24 -14.23 3.38 -13.01
N LYS A 25 -15.13 2.44 -13.30
CA LYS A 25 -15.36 1.26 -12.47
C LYS A 25 -14.12 0.36 -12.45
N GLN A 26 -13.50 0.12 -13.60
CA GLN A 26 -12.29 -0.69 -13.69
C GLN A 26 -11.09 -0.03 -13.00
N LEU A 27 -11.00 1.30 -13.03
CA LEU A 27 -10.00 2.05 -12.27
C LEU A 27 -10.25 1.95 -10.77
N LEU A 28 -11.51 2.04 -10.33
CA LEU A 28 -11.88 1.88 -8.92
C LEU A 28 -11.51 0.48 -8.41
N GLU A 29 -11.78 -0.54 -9.23
CA GLU A 29 -11.37 -1.91 -8.96
C GLU A 29 -9.84 -1.98 -8.93
N SER A 30 -9.14 -1.68 -10.01
CA SER A 30 -7.68 -1.87 -10.13
C SER A 30 -6.82 -1.01 -9.20
N CYS A 31 -7.28 0.18 -8.80
CA CYS A 31 -6.54 1.05 -7.89
C CYS A 31 -6.78 0.68 -6.41
N HIS A 32 -7.74 -0.23 -6.12
CA HIS A 32 -8.09 -0.92 -4.85
C HIS A 32 -8.06 -0.10 -3.54
N SER A 33 -7.89 1.22 -3.62
CA SER A 33 -7.48 2.05 -2.50
C SER A 33 -8.18 3.41 -2.51
N LEU A 34 -8.63 3.88 -3.67
CA LEU A 34 -9.36 5.14 -3.79
C LEU A 34 -10.85 4.91 -3.54
N PHE A 35 -11.46 5.75 -2.71
CA PHE A 35 -12.91 5.85 -2.70
C PHE A 35 -13.41 6.49 -4.00
N PRO A 36 -14.67 6.25 -4.42
CA PRO A 36 -15.20 6.79 -5.67
C PRO A 36 -15.04 8.31 -5.81
N ASP A 37 -15.30 9.07 -4.75
CA ASP A 37 -15.13 10.53 -4.72
C ASP A 37 -13.65 10.94 -4.87
N GLN A 38 -12.74 10.21 -4.24
CA GLN A 38 -11.30 10.44 -4.37
C GLN A 38 -10.79 10.16 -5.78
N LEU A 39 -11.21 9.04 -6.39
CA LEU A 39 -10.86 8.70 -7.76
C LEU A 39 -11.42 9.72 -8.75
N ALA A 40 -12.67 10.17 -8.56
CA ALA A 40 -13.28 11.18 -9.42
C ALA A 40 -12.53 12.52 -9.33
N SER A 41 -12.19 12.97 -8.12
CA SER A 41 -11.40 14.19 -7.92
C SER A 41 -10.02 14.08 -8.57
N LEU A 42 -9.35 12.95 -8.39
CA LEU A 42 -8.03 12.69 -8.97
C LEU A 42 -8.07 12.67 -10.50
N LEU A 43 -9.04 11.98 -11.10
CA LEU A 43 -9.19 11.93 -12.55
C LEU A 43 -9.49 13.32 -13.14
N GLY A 44 -10.35 14.11 -12.49
CA GLY A 44 -10.60 15.50 -12.92
C GLY A 44 -9.34 16.37 -12.86
N GLU A 45 -8.52 16.22 -11.82
CA GLU A 45 -7.21 16.86 -11.73
C GLU A 45 -6.26 16.40 -12.84
N MET A 46 -6.20 15.08 -13.09
CA MET A 46 -5.33 14.49 -14.10
C MET A 46 -5.73 14.88 -15.52
N GLU A 47 -7.03 14.98 -15.82
CA GLU A 47 -7.53 15.51 -17.11
C GLU A 47 -7.12 16.98 -17.29
N THR A 48 -7.33 17.81 -16.25
CA THR A 48 -6.98 19.24 -16.28
C THR A 48 -5.49 19.47 -16.52
N ASN A 49 -4.65 18.57 -16.01
CA ASN A 49 -3.20 18.64 -16.16
C ASN A 49 -2.68 17.90 -17.40
N HIS A 50 -3.55 17.38 -18.27
CA HIS A 50 -3.19 16.59 -19.44
C HIS A 50 -2.31 15.38 -19.08
N PHE A 51 -2.70 14.65 -18.03
CA PHE A 51 -2.13 13.36 -17.69
C PHE A 51 -2.97 12.19 -18.19
N VAL A 52 -4.28 12.38 -18.27
CA VAL A 52 -5.21 11.43 -18.84
C VAL A 52 -6.19 12.18 -19.71
N TRP A 53 -6.82 11.45 -20.62
CA TRP A 53 -7.96 11.94 -21.38
C TRP A 53 -9.06 10.92 -21.37
N ARG A 54 -10.27 11.42 -21.60
CA ARG A 54 -11.48 10.61 -21.59
C ARG A 54 -11.99 10.43 -23.01
N ASP A 55 -12.08 9.18 -23.46
CA ASP A 55 -12.76 8.79 -24.70
C ASP A 55 -14.06 8.05 -24.34
N GLY A 56 -15.19 8.76 -24.42
CA GLY A 56 -16.47 8.24 -23.97
C GLY A 56 -16.51 7.93 -22.46
N GLU A 57 -16.58 6.64 -22.13
CA GLU A 57 -16.58 6.15 -20.74
C GLU A 57 -15.21 5.70 -20.24
N GLU A 58 -14.22 5.64 -21.14
CA GLU A 58 -12.88 5.16 -20.85
C GLU A 58 -11.92 6.32 -20.62
N TYR A 59 -10.99 6.11 -19.70
CA TYR A 59 -9.85 6.98 -19.47
C TYR A 59 -8.64 6.32 -20.13
N GLU A 60 -7.79 7.14 -20.73
CA GLU A 60 -6.53 6.72 -21.33
C GLU A 60 -5.39 7.62 -20.87
N LEU A 61 -4.18 7.08 -20.89
CA LEU A 61 -2.98 7.81 -20.53
C LEU A 61 -2.55 8.77 -21.65
N ASP A 62 -2.13 9.97 -21.28
CA ASP A 62 -1.63 10.94 -22.24
C ASP A 62 -0.33 10.44 -22.94
N SER A 63 -0.33 10.34 -24.26
CA SER A 63 0.82 9.89 -25.08
C SER A 63 2.06 10.79 -24.97
N SER A 64 1.88 12.04 -24.52
CA SER A 64 2.92 13.01 -24.19
C SER A 64 3.52 12.84 -22.80
N ILE A 65 3.18 11.75 -22.08
CA ILE A 65 3.87 11.30 -20.87
C ILE A 65 4.93 10.21 -21.18
N PRO A 66 6.02 10.48 -21.94
CA PRO A 66 7.12 9.54 -21.98
C PRO A 66 8.13 9.84 -20.86
N ASN A 67 8.43 8.81 -20.06
CA ASN A 67 9.66 8.63 -19.26
C ASN A 67 10.01 9.63 -18.14
N ARG A 68 9.34 10.78 -17.99
CA ARG A 68 9.67 11.74 -16.91
C ARG A 68 9.21 11.30 -15.51
N TRP A 69 8.18 10.45 -15.46
CA TRP A 69 7.62 9.90 -14.22
C TRP A 69 8.26 8.59 -13.77
N ARG A 70 8.80 7.80 -14.71
CA ARG A 70 9.57 6.58 -14.39
C ARG A 70 10.84 6.86 -13.57
N ARG A 71 11.45 8.05 -13.73
CA ARG A 71 12.70 8.41 -13.03
C ARG A 71 12.53 8.79 -11.55
N PHE A 72 11.35 9.27 -11.14
CA PHE A 72 11.10 9.60 -9.72
C PHE A 72 10.88 8.34 -8.87
N TYR A 73 10.49 7.24 -9.51
CA TYR A 73 10.01 6.03 -8.87
C TYR A 73 10.69 4.78 -9.45
N ALA A 74 11.87 4.87 -10.09
CA ALA A 74 12.44 3.74 -10.84
C ALA A 74 12.69 2.49 -9.96
N ASP A 75 13.22 2.68 -8.76
CA ASP A 75 13.41 1.60 -7.77
C ASP A 75 12.11 1.28 -7.02
N TRP A 76 11.18 2.24 -6.98
CA TRP A 76 9.85 2.05 -6.39
C TRP A 76 8.93 1.24 -7.30
N ASN A 77 9.12 1.33 -8.62
CA ASN A 77 8.17 0.85 -9.62
C ASN A 77 7.91 -0.64 -9.42
N GLU A 78 8.95 -1.42 -9.13
CA GLU A 78 8.78 -2.84 -8.88
C GLU A 78 8.21 -3.15 -7.48
N ASN A 79 8.77 -2.54 -6.43
CA ASN A 79 8.40 -2.87 -5.04
C ASN A 79 7.03 -2.31 -4.64
N LEU A 80 6.68 -1.13 -5.14
CA LEU A 80 5.39 -0.49 -4.93
C LEU A 80 4.29 -1.20 -5.73
N ASP A 81 4.55 -1.55 -7.00
CA ASP A 81 3.59 -2.34 -7.78
C ASP A 81 3.38 -3.72 -7.13
N ARG A 82 4.45 -4.33 -6.62
CA ARG A 82 4.38 -5.58 -5.85
C ARG A 82 3.57 -5.40 -4.57
N ALA A 83 3.77 -4.30 -3.84
CA ALA A 83 3.02 -3.97 -2.63
C ALA A 83 1.53 -3.79 -2.90
N TYR A 84 1.16 -3.04 -3.94
CA TYR A 84 -0.25 -2.86 -4.34
C TYR A 84 -0.87 -4.15 -4.87
N THR A 85 -0.14 -4.94 -5.66
CA THR A 85 -0.64 -6.22 -6.19
C THR A 85 -0.90 -7.21 -5.06
N SER A 86 0.06 -7.35 -4.13
CA SER A 86 -0.06 -8.21 -2.96
C SER A 86 -1.25 -7.79 -2.09
N LEU A 87 -1.35 -6.49 -1.76
CA LEU A 87 -2.45 -6.00 -0.95
C LEU A 87 -3.82 -6.21 -1.63
N SER A 88 -3.92 -5.97 -2.93
CA SER A 88 -5.16 -6.18 -3.69
C SER A 88 -5.58 -7.65 -3.68
N ALA A 89 -4.61 -8.56 -3.84
CA ALA A 89 -4.85 -9.99 -3.77
C ALA A 89 -5.32 -10.43 -2.37
N ILE A 90 -4.69 -9.90 -1.31
CA ILE A 90 -5.06 -10.17 0.09
C ILE A 90 -6.48 -9.67 0.34
N MET A 91 -6.78 -8.42 -0.03
CA MET A 91 -8.10 -7.82 0.13
C MET A 91 -9.19 -8.59 -0.62
N GLY A 92 -8.89 -9.16 -1.79
CA GLY A 92 -9.83 -10.01 -2.53
C GLY A 92 -10.16 -11.35 -1.86
N ARG A 93 -9.32 -11.83 -0.92
CA ARG A 93 -9.51 -13.10 -0.19
C ARG A 93 -10.10 -12.91 1.20
N ILE A 94 -9.88 -11.73 1.78
CA ILE A 94 -10.41 -11.39 3.09
C ILE A 94 -11.95 -11.35 3.02
N HIS A 95 -12.59 -12.21 3.81
CA HIS A 95 -14.04 -12.15 3.97
C HIS A 95 -14.37 -11.00 4.94
N LEU A 96 -15.02 -9.97 4.41
CA LEU A 96 -15.36 -8.70 5.07
C LEU A 96 -16.05 -8.77 6.46
N PRO A 97 -16.81 -9.81 6.85
CA PRO A 97 -17.51 -9.78 8.15
C PRO A 97 -16.57 -9.64 9.36
N HIS A 98 -15.38 -10.22 9.32
CA HIS A 98 -14.43 -10.18 10.43
C HIS A 98 -13.53 -8.95 10.43
N CYS A 99 -13.41 -8.22 9.31
CA CYS A 99 -12.53 -7.05 9.21
C CYS A 99 -13.14 -5.76 9.77
N LEU A 100 -14.46 -5.75 9.92
CA LEU A 100 -15.19 -4.72 10.68
C LEU A 100 -14.96 -4.85 12.19
N ASP A 101 -14.56 -6.02 12.68
CA ASP A 101 -14.34 -6.25 14.11
C ASP A 101 -12.97 -5.76 14.61
N TYR A 102 -11.99 -5.50 13.72
CA TYR A 102 -10.59 -5.26 14.11
C TYR A 102 -9.95 -3.97 13.56
N GLU A 103 -10.76 -3.00 13.12
CA GLU A 103 -10.29 -1.65 12.73
C GLU A 103 -9.08 -1.58 11.77
N TRP A 104 -8.84 -2.58 10.91
CA TRP A 104 -7.66 -2.62 10.02
C TRP A 104 -7.67 -1.62 8.84
N TRP A 105 -8.38 -0.50 8.96
CA TRP A 105 -8.69 0.41 7.85
C TRP A 105 -7.62 1.48 7.65
N PHE A 106 -6.58 1.17 6.89
CA PHE A 106 -5.74 2.23 6.35
C PHE A 106 -6.31 2.78 5.04
N THR A 107 -6.80 4.03 5.09
CA THR A 107 -7.15 4.78 3.88
C THR A 107 -5.94 4.91 2.97
N HIS A 108 -6.15 5.03 1.66
CA HIS A 108 -5.06 5.21 0.69
C HIS A 108 -4.13 6.36 1.08
N SER A 109 -4.69 7.52 1.39
CA SER A 109 -3.92 8.68 1.83
C SER A 109 -3.03 8.41 3.05
N GLY A 110 -3.47 7.53 3.97
CA GLY A 110 -2.66 7.09 5.12
C GLY A 110 -1.50 6.21 4.69
N ARG A 111 -1.77 5.19 3.87
CA ARG A 111 -0.73 4.27 3.33
C ARG A 111 0.31 5.01 2.51
N GLU A 112 -0.13 5.92 1.65
CA GLU A 112 0.75 6.75 0.82
C GLU A 112 1.67 7.61 1.67
N LYS A 113 1.10 8.27 2.69
CA LYS A 113 1.87 9.15 3.57
C LYS A 113 2.88 8.36 4.38
N VAL A 114 2.54 7.16 4.84
CA VAL A 114 3.52 6.31 5.55
C VAL A 114 4.56 5.74 4.58
N ALA A 115 4.19 5.32 3.37
CA ALA A 115 5.16 4.91 2.35
C ALA A 115 6.13 6.06 2.01
N GLU A 116 5.64 7.28 1.81
CA GLU A 116 6.47 8.47 1.63
C GLU A 116 7.35 8.77 2.86
N LEU A 117 6.82 8.62 4.08
CA LEU A 117 7.60 8.83 5.30
C LEU A 117 8.73 7.81 5.43
N LEU A 118 8.44 6.51 5.25
CA LEU A 118 9.40 5.43 5.36
C LEU A 118 10.49 5.51 4.29
N LEU A 119 10.14 5.96 3.09
CA LEU A 119 11.03 5.89 1.93
C LEU A 119 11.72 7.22 1.57
N HIS A 120 11.16 8.37 1.95
CA HIS A 120 11.70 9.69 1.56
C HIS A 120 12.02 10.63 2.71
N ASN A 121 11.21 10.60 3.77
CA ASN A 121 11.36 11.55 4.87
C ASN A 121 12.01 10.91 6.11
N ASN A 122 12.42 9.65 6.03
CA ASN A 122 13.14 9.00 7.11
C ASN A 122 14.62 9.40 7.00
N PRO A 123 15.17 10.21 7.92
CA PRO A 123 16.59 10.53 7.94
C PRO A 123 17.46 9.33 8.36
N LEU A 124 16.83 8.22 8.72
CA LEU A 124 17.46 6.99 9.19
C LEU A 124 17.72 6.03 8.01
N PRO A 125 18.77 5.19 8.10
CA PRO A 125 18.94 4.08 7.18
C PRO A 125 17.71 3.18 7.17
N THR A 126 17.52 2.45 6.07
CA THR A 126 16.48 1.42 5.97
C THR A 126 16.54 0.50 7.19
N PRO A 127 15.44 0.30 7.92
CA PRO A 127 15.45 -0.54 9.12
C PRO A 127 15.81 -1.98 8.75
N GLU A 128 16.71 -2.62 9.50
CA GLU A 128 17.00 -4.05 9.30
C GLU A 128 15.83 -4.90 9.79
N SER A 129 15.08 -4.39 10.77
CA SER A 129 13.96 -5.06 11.42
C SER A 129 12.76 -4.13 11.66
N VAL A 130 11.56 -4.59 11.32
CA VAL A 130 10.31 -3.85 11.53
C VAL A 130 9.26 -4.74 12.19
N VAL A 131 8.61 -4.24 13.23
CA VAL A 131 7.53 -4.93 13.94
C VAL A 131 6.22 -4.18 13.75
N PHE A 132 5.17 -4.88 13.31
CA PHE A 132 3.80 -4.38 13.18
C PHE A 132 2.93 -5.02 14.27
N LEU A 133 2.29 -4.20 15.10
CA LEU A 133 1.38 -4.64 16.16
C LEU A 133 -0.06 -4.24 15.81
N GLY A 134 -0.92 -5.21 15.55
CA GLY A 134 -2.35 -4.97 15.27
C GLY A 134 -2.64 -4.30 13.91
N SER A 135 -1.68 -4.30 12.98
CA SER A 135 -1.81 -3.68 11.66
C SER A 135 -1.34 -4.62 10.53
N PRO A 136 -1.96 -5.80 10.39
CA PRO A 136 -1.39 -6.89 9.62
C PRO A 136 -1.37 -6.63 8.11
N LEU A 137 -2.42 -6.00 7.58
CA LEU A 137 -2.49 -5.59 6.18
C LEU A 137 -1.44 -4.55 5.82
N PHE A 138 -1.16 -3.63 6.75
CA PHE A 138 -0.14 -2.62 6.53
C PHE A 138 1.25 -3.23 6.59
N GLY A 139 1.50 -4.16 7.53
CA GLY A 139 2.72 -4.94 7.57
C GLY A 139 2.98 -5.73 6.28
N ALA A 140 1.94 -6.35 5.72
CA ALA A 140 2.04 -7.05 4.44
C ALA A 140 2.42 -6.10 3.30
N PHE A 141 1.78 -4.93 3.23
CA PHE A 141 2.10 -3.88 2.24
C PHE A 141 3.55 -3.38 2.39
N VAL A 142 3.99 -3.05 3.61
CA VAL A 142 5.35 -2.55 3.85
C VAL A 142 6.40 -3.63 3.61
N SER A 143 6.10 -4.91 3.84
CA SER A 143 7.04 -6.00 3.54
C SER A 143 7.46 -6.07 2.09
N ALA A 144 6.61 -5.61 1.16
CA ALA A 144 6.96 -5.50 -0.25
C ALA A 144 7.76 -4.23 -0.57
N LEU A 145 7.60 -3.16 0.22
CA LEU A 145 8.37 -1.92 0.09
C LEU A 145 9.79 -2.04 0.65
N LEU A 146 9.97 -2.91 1.65
CA LEU A 146 11.23 -3.11 2.35
C LEU A 146 11.73 -4.56 2.16
N PRO A 147 12.17 -4.93 0.93
CA PRO A 147 12.51 -6.32 0.60
C PRO A 147 13.71 -6.87 1.39
N GLU A 148 14.59 -5.99 1.87
CA GLU A 148 15.79 -6.36 2.64
C GLU A 148 15.55 -6.40 4.16
N SER A 149 14.38 -5.95 4.63
CA SER A 149 14.06 -5.89 6.05
C SER A 149 13.44 -7.20 6.53
N LYS A 150 13.78 -7.58 7.77
CA LYS A 150 13.06 -8.61 8.50
C LYS A 150 11.78 -8.02 9.07
N ILE A 151 10.64 -8.62 8.75
CA ILE A 151 9.32 -8.07 9.11
C ILE A 151 8.63 -9.03 10.08
N TYR A 152 8.10 -8.48 11.17
CA TYR A 152 7.28 -9.21 12.12
C TYR A 152 5.88 -8.60 12.11
N ILE A 153 4.86 -9.42 11.89
CA ILE A 153 3.46 -9.00 11.87
C ILE A 153 2.73 -9.74 12.97
N LEU A 154 2.34 -9.00 14.00
CA LEU A 154 1.65 -9.50 15.17
C LEU A 154 0.18 -9.09 15.09
N ASP A 155 -0.72 -10.05 15.18
CA ASP A 155 -2.16 -9.79 15.19
C ASP A 155 -2.92 -10.87 15.97
N LYS A 156 -4.07 -10.51 16.55
CA LYS A 156 -4.95 -11.42 17.30
C LYS A 156 -5.75 -12.36 16.40
N SER A 157 -5.85 -12.05 15.11
CA SER A 157 -6.64 -12.80 14.15
C SER A 157 -5.79 -13.78 13.33
N ASP A 158 -5.82 -15.05 13.73
CA ASP A 158 -5.23 -16.16 12.96
C ASP A 158 -5.75 -16.20 11.51
N ALA A 159 -7.03 -15.89 11.30
CA ALA A 159 -7.65 -15.90 9.98
C ALA A 159 -7.00 -14.87 9.03
N THR A 160 -6.65 -13.70 9.55
CA THR A 160 -5.99 -12.65 8.76
C THR A 160 -4.54 -12.99 8.49
N LEU A 161 -3.83 -13.50 9.50
CA LEU A 161 -2.45 -13.95 9.32
C LEU A 161 -2.38 -15.06 8.26
N GLU A 162 -3.24 -16.07 8.32
CA GLU A 162 -3.29 -17.15 7.31
C GLU A 162 -3.69 -16.64 5.92
N THR A 163 -4.45 -15.55 5.83
CA THR A 163 -4.79 -14.92 4.54
C THR A 163 -3.58 -14.21 3.93
N ILE A 164 -2.80 -13.50 4.75
CA ILE A 164 -1.60 -12.75 4.33
C ILE A 164 -0.44 -13.68 3.95
N LYS A 165 -0.32 -14.81 4.65
CA LYS A 165 0.77 -15.79 4.50
C LYS A 165 1.07 -16.23 3.06
N LYS A 166 0.08 -16.16 2.17
CA LYS A 166 0.19 -16.57 0.77
C LYS A 166 0.91 -15.56 -0.12
N ASP A 167 1.07 -14.32 0.33
CA ASP A 167 1.54 -13.19 -0.49
C ASP A 167 2.73 -12.46 0.11
N VAL A 168 3.23 -12.99 1.22
CA VAL A 168 4.44 -12.54 1.89
C VAL A 168 5.51 -13.61 1.77
N ASP A 169 6.75 -13.17 1.82
CA ASP A 169 7.91 -14.04 1.77
C ASP A 169 8.19 -14.63 3.15
N SER A 170 7.97 -15.93 3.28
CA SER A 170 8.08 -16.65 4.55
C SER A 170 9.49 -16.69 5.13
N GLU A 171 10.53 -16.37 4.35
CA GLU A 171 11.91 -16.33 4.85
C GLU A 171 12.20 -15.04 5.64
N ARG A 172 11.50 -13.94 5.30
CA ARG A 172 11.72 -12.62 5.95
C ARG A 172 10.53 -12.14 6.78
N VAL A 173 9.32 -12.58 6.45
CA VAL A 173 8.07 -12.13 7.08
C VAL A 173 7.60 -13.18 8.07
N HIS A 174 7.65 -12.82 9.35
CA HIS A 174 7.20 -13.63 10.47
C HIS A 174 5.79 -13.20 10.88
N LEU A 175 4.83 -14.07 10.64
CA LEU A 175 3.44 -13.89 11.08
C LEU A 175 3.28 -14.55 12.44
N ILE A 176 2.86 -13.78 13.44
CA ILE A 176 2.80 -14.21 14.83
C ILE A 176 1.40 -13.90 15.35
N HIS A 177 0.66 -14.94 15.76
CA HIS A 177 -0.57 -14.75 16.51
C HIS A 177 -0.21 -14.19 17.89
N TYR A 178 -0.71 -12.99 18.19
CA TYR A 178 -0.41 -12.26 19.41
C TYR A 178 -1.61 -11.42 19.85
N ASP A 179 -2.01 -11.59 21.11
CA ASP A 179 -2.95 -10.71 21.78
C ASP A 179 -2.16 -9.64 22.57
N ALA A 180 -2.48 -8.36 22.35
CA ALA A 180 -1.80 -7.25 23.02
C ALA A 180 -2.07 -7.20 24.55
N GLU A 181 -3.06 -7.96 25.04
CA GLU A 181 -3.28 -8.18 26.47
C GLU A 181 -2.21 -9.10 27.12
N GLU A 182 -1.47 -9.85 26.30
CA GLU A 182 -0.40 -10.74 26.75
C GLU A 182 0.97 -10.03 26.76
N SER A 183 1.98 -10.69 27.35
CA SER A 183 3.35 -10.18 27.30
C SER A 183 3.96 -10.40 25.92
N LEU A 184 4.70 -9.40 25.42
CA LEU A 184 5.40 -9.50 24.14
C LEU A 184 6.37 -10.70 24.13
N PRO A 185 6.45 -11.47 23.02
CA PRO A 185 7.45 -12.52 22.86
C PRO A 185 8.86 -12.02 23.15
N GLN A 186 9.61 -12.75 24.00
CA GLN A 186 10.91 -12.30 24.48
C GLN A 186 11.93 -12.08 23.36
N GLU A 187 11.85 -12.86 22.28
CA GLU A 187 12.68 -12.70 21.09
C GLU A 187 12.51 -11.36 20.35
N LEU A 188 11.40 -10.64 20.59
CA LEU A 188 11.11 -9.35 19.96
C LEU A 188 11.53 -8.15 20.83
N VAL A 189 11.84 -8.37 22.10
CA VAL A 189 12.20 -7.30 23.03
C VAL A 189 13.56 -6.73 22.66
N GLY A 190 13.57 -5.46 22.24
CA GLY A 190 14.80 -4.76 21.83
C GLY A 190 15.35 -5.22 20.47
N SER A 191 14.58 -5.98 19.69
CA SER A 191 15.02 -6.51 18.40
C SER A 191 14.63 -5.65 17.20
N ALA A 192 13.82 -4.60 17.40
CA ALA A 192 13.18 -3.84 16.33
C ALA A 192 13.82 -2.46 16.16
N ASP A 193 14.23 -2.13 14.94
CA ASP A 193 14.67 -0.79 14.57
C ASP A 193 13.47 0.16 14.41
N MET A 194 12.32 -0.42 14.05
CA MET A 194 11.08 0.31 13.85
C MET A 194 9.89 -0.52 14.34
N VAL A 195 8.95 0.16 15.01
CA VAL A 195 7.68 -0.42 15.45
C VAL A 195 6.54 0.41 14.90
N PHE A 196 5.54 -0.27 14.35
CA PHE A 196 4.31 0.31 13.87
C PHE A 196 3.12 -0.26 14.65
N PHE A 197 2.22 0.60 15.10
CA PHE A 197 0.98 0.21 15.77
C PHE A 197 -0.07 1.29 15.55
N ASP A 198 -1.33 0.87 15.43
CA ASP A 198 -2.51 1.73 15.34
C ASP A 198 -3.54 1.19 16.34
N PRO A 199 -3.41 1.58 17.62
CA PRO A 199 -4.15 0.94 18.70
C PRO A 199 -5.60 1.45 18.75
N PRO A 200 -6.55 0.64 19.24
CA PRO A 200 -7.89 1.12 19.56
C PRO A 200 -7.84 2.18 20.68
N TRP A 201 -8.79 3.12 20.66
CA TRP A 201 -8.91 4.20 21.65
C TRP A 201 -9.55 3.76 22.96
#